data_AF-A0A0A9B5C6-F1
#
_entry.id   AF-A0A0A9B5C6-F1
#
_cell.length_a   1.000
_cell.length_b   1.000
_cell.length_c   1.000
_cell.angle_alpha   90.00
_cell.angle_beta   90.00
_cell.angle_gamma   90.00
#
_symmetry.space_group_name_H-M   'P 1'
#
loop_
_entity.id
_entity.type
_entity.pdbx_description
1 polymer ?
#
loop_
_entity_poly.entity_id
_entity_poly.type
_entity_poly.pdbx_seq_one_letter_code
_entity_poly.pdbx_strand_id
1 'polypeptide(L)'
;MRQEYGGLGVPYLRDLNICLLASWIKRYIKDDDKLWKQLIDHKYKSDRPNIFACKDSSSSQFWKGILWAARVAKMGYRWQVGKRNKIRFWEDNWVGTSSLPIQYWDLYVLVNGQTASIAEIWDGQNLRCTFRRCVDSRFMQLWEELV
;
A
#
# COMPACT_ATOMS: atom_id res chain seq x y z
N MET A 1 16.96 -27.55 -1.50
CA MET A 1 15.87 -28.50 -1.21
C MET A 1 15.54 -28.37 0.28
N ARG A 2 14.25 -28.25 0.65
CA ARG A 2 13.87 -28.04 2.07
C ARG A 2 14.27 -29.27 2.91
N GLN A 3 14.52 -29.11 4.21
CA GLN A 3 14.90 -30.23 5.10
C GLN A 3 13.85 -31.35 5.09
N GLU A 4 12.59 -30.95 4.90
CA GLU A 4 11.40 -31.79 4.73
C GLU A 4 11.54 -32.84 3.60
N TYR A 5 12.40 -32.58 2.61
CA TYR A 5 12.66 -33.47 1.48
C TYR A 5 14.10 -34.02 1.48
N GLY A 6 14.78 -34.05 2.64
CA GLY A 6 16.15 -34.56 2.76
C GLY A 6 17.24 -33.62 2.23
N GLY A 7 16.93 -32.33 2.03
CA GLY A 7 17.90 -31.33 1.63
C GLY A 7 18.66 -30.68 2.78
N LEU A 8 19.75 -29.96 2.46
CA LEU A 8 20.58 -29.19 3.40
C LEU A 8 19.83 -28.12 4.23
N GLY A 9 18.57 -27.81 3.89
CA GLY A 9 17.78 -26.84 4.63
C GLY A 9 18.13 -25.37 4.37
N VAL A 10 19.03 -25.11 3.43
CA VAL A 10 19.36 -23.75 3.02
C VAL A 10 18.13 -23.12 2.34
N PRO A 11 17.62 -21.98 2.83
CA PRO A 11 16.52 -21.26 2.20
C PRO A 11 16.89 -20.82 0.79
N TYR A 12 15.90 -20.70 -0.09
CA TYR A 12 16.12 -20.09 -1.39
C TYR A 12 16.57 -18.63 -1.18
N LEU A 13 17.77 -18.29 -1.67
CA LEU A 13 18.39 -16.97 -1.48
C LEU A 13 17.48 -15.83 -1.94
N ARG A 14 16.71 -16.05 -3.02
CA ARG A 14 15.73 -15.08 -3.52
C ARG A 14 14.64 -14.79 -2.49
N ASP A 15 14.07 -15.83 -1.88
CA ASP A 15 13.00 -15.71 -0.90
C ASP A 15 13.52 -15.05 0.38
N LEU A 16 14.70 -15.47 0.84
CA LEU A 16 15.36 -14.85 1.99
C LEU A 16 15.59 -13.34 1.77
N ASN A 17 16.06 -12.96 0.58
CA ASN A 17 16.26 -11.56 0.23
C ASN A 17 14.96 -10.76 0.23
N ILE A 18 13.86 -11.32 -0.30
CA ILE A 18 12.53 -10.68 -0.23
C ILE A 18 12.11 -10.48 1.23
N CYS A 19 12.27 -11.48 2.09
CA CYS A 19 11.94 -11.39 3.51
C CYS A 19 12.75 -10.30 4.22
N LEU A 20 14.06 -10.21 3.94
CA LEU A 20 14.93 -9.17 4.50
C LEU A 20 14.52 -7.77 4.03
N LEU A 21 14.21 -7.61 2.74
CA LEU A 21 13.72 -6.34 2.20
C LEU A 21 12.35 -5.96 2.77
N ALA A 22 11.44 -6.91 2.94
CA ALA A 22 10.15 -6.68 3.58
C ALA A 22 10.33 -6.23 5.05
N SER A 23 11.25 -6.87 5.79
CA SER A 23 11.61 -6.44 7.14
C SER A 23 12.19 -5.03 7.17
N TRP A 24 13.04 -4.68 6.21
CA TRP A 24 13.56 -3.32 6.04
C TRP A 24 12.46 -2.30 5.74
N ILE A 25 11.51 -2.65 4.85
CA ILE A 25 10.35 -1.80 4.52
C ILE A 25 9.49 -1.56 5.75
N LYS A 26 9.24 -2.58 6.57
CA LYS A 26 8.52 -2.44 7.85
C LYS A 26 9.20 -1.44 8.78
N ARG A 27 10.54 -1.50 8.90
CA ARG A 27 11.31 -0.53 9.68
C ARG A 27 11.19 0.87 9.10
N TYR A 28 11.33 1.01 7.79
CA TYR A 28 11.17 2.29 7.10
C TYR A 28 9.79 2.92 7.32
N ILE A 29 8.72 2.13 7.31
CA ILE A 29 7.35 2.61 7.60
C ILE A 29 7.23 3.07 9.06
N LYS A 30 7.85 2.37 10.01
CA LYS A 30 7.77 2.67 11.45
C LYS A 30 8.64 3.86 11.89
N ASP A 31 9.82 4.02 11.31
CA ASP A 31 10.87 4.91 11.79
C ASP A 31 10.73 6.35 11.25
N ASP A 32 9.71 7.11 11.64
CA ASP A 32 9.42 8.44 11.05
C ASP A 32 10.50 9.52 11.29
N ASP A 33 11.16 9.54 12.45
CA ASP A 33 12.05 10.64 12.85
C ASP A 33 13.54 10.33 12.69
N LYS A 34 13.91 9.40 11.82
CA LYS A 34 15.31 9.01 11.60
C LYS A 34 15.90 9.73 10.41
N LEU A 35 17.10 10.29 10.57
CA LEU A 35 17.83 11.00 9.50
C LEU A 35 18.00 10.17 8.23
N TRP A 36 18.29 8.87 8.35
CA TRP A 36 18.43 7.99 7.19
C TRP A 36 17.12 7.84 6.40
N LYS A 37 15.96 7.85 7.08
CA LYS A 37 14.66 7.83 6.43
C LYS A 37 14.41 9.14 5.70
N GLN A 38 14.64 10.27 6.36
CA GLN A 38 14.50 11.60 5.76
C GLN A 38 15.36 11.76 4.49
N LEU A 39 16.58 11.23 4.51
CA LEU A 39 17.47 11.19 3.35
C LEU A 39 16.86 10.38 2.19
N ILE A 40 16.32 9.18 2.49
CA ILE A 40 15.65 8.34 1.50
C ILE A 40 14.41 9.02 0.94
N ASP A 41 13.59 9.63 1.80
CA ASP A 41 12.39 10.37 1.41
C ASP A 41 12.72 11.55 0.51
N HIS A 42 13.77 12.29 0.83
CA HIS A 42 14.23 13.39 -0.01
C HIS A 42 14.72 12.90 -1.37
N LYS A 43 15.52 11.83 -1.38
CA LYS A 43 16.13 11.29 -2.61
C LYS A 43 15.11 10.65 -3.55
N TYR A 44 14.16 9.89 -3.01
CA TYR A 44 13.26 9.04 -3.79
C TYR A 44 11.80 9.51 -3.79
N LYS A 45 11.46 10.57 -3.04
CA LYS A 45 10.09 11.09 -2.90
C LYS A 45 9.09 10.02 -2.42
N SER A 46 9.56 9.09 -1.58
CA SER A 46 8.80 7.94 -1.06
C SER A 46 7.72 8.29 -0.04
N ASP A 47 7.68 9.55 0.41
CA ASP A 47 6.80 10.00 1.48
C ASP A 47 5.37 10.36 1.04
N ARG A 48 5.06 10.19 -0.26
CA ARG A 48 3.79 10.66 -0.86
C ARG A 48 3.03 9.56 -1.62
N PRO A 49 2.00 8.96 -1.01
CA PRO A 49 1.67 8.90 0.43
C PRO A 49 2.53 7.91 1.22
N ASN A 50 3.09 6.87 0.58
CA ASN A 50 3.95 5.88 1.22
C ASN A 50 4.84 5.16 0.19
N ILE A 51 5.74 4.31 0.66
CA ILE A 51 6.68 3.55 -0.18
C ILE A 51 6.00 2.62 -1.20
N PHE A 52 4.81 2.07 -0.89
CA PHE A 52 4.06 1.22 -1.82
C PHE A 52 3.43 2.01 -2.97
N ALA A 53 3.30 3.31 -2.80
CA ALA A 53 2.73 4.24 -3.76
C ALA A 53 3.81 4.98 -4.59
N CYS A 54 5.09 4.76 -4.30
CA CYS A 54 6.19 5.41 -4.97
C CYS A 54 6.33 4.92 -6.42
N LYS A 55 6.48 5.87 -7.36
CA LYS A 55 6.73 5.55 -8.78
C LYS A 55 8.20 5.18 -8.99
N ASP A 56 8.47 4.39 -10.04
CA ASP A 56 9.83 4.02 -10.49
C ASP A 56 10.59 5.21 -11.16
N SER A 57 10.32 6.45 -10.76
CA SER A 57 10.82 7.66 -11.44
C SER A 57 12.30 8.01 -11.14
N SER A 58 12.96 7.26 -10.27
CA SER A 58 14.35 7.52 -9.84
C SER A 58 15.15 6.21 -9.81
N SER A 59 16.07 6.12 -10.78
CA SER A 59 16.48 4.93 -11.52
C SER A 59 17.67 4.15 -10.94
N SER A 60 17.97 4.27 -9.65
CA SER A 60 19.01 3.42 -9.03
C SER A 60 18.54 1.96 -8.93
N GLN A 61 19.39 1.00 -9.28
CA GLN A 61 19.05 -0.43 -9.21
C GLN A 61 18.67 -0.88 -7.79
N PHE A 62 19.31 -0.30 -6.78
CA PHE A 62 18.94 -0.51 -5.38
C PHE A 62 17.47 -0.17 -5.10
N TRP A 63 17.03 1.03 -5.51
CA TRP A 63 15.65 1.46 -5.27
C TRP A 63 14.63 0.64 -6.05
N LYS A 64 14.95 0.24 -7.29
CA LYS A 64 14.12 -0.70 -8.06
C LYS A 64 13.93 -2.02 -7.33
N GLY A 65 15.01 -2.55 -6.73
CA GLY A 65 14.94 -3.75 -5.89
C GLY A 65 14.03 -3.58 -4.67
N ILE A 66 14.12 -2.43 -3.98
CA ILE A 66 13.23 -2.09 -2.87
C ILE A 66 11.77 -1.99 -3.33
N LEU A 67 11.48 -1.24 -4.40
CA LEU A 67 10.12 -1.07 -4.90
C LEU A 67 9.52 -2.40 -5.36
N TRP A 68 10.32 -3.27 -5.97
CA TRP A 68 9.88 -4.62 -6.31
C TRP A 68 9.52 -5.43 -5.07
N ALA A 69 10.38 -5.46 -4.05
CA ALA A 69 10.07 -6.13 -2.79
C ALA A 69 8.88 -5.51 -2.08
N ALA A 70 8.70 -4.19 -2.17
CA ALA A 70 7.56 -3.47 -1.61
C ALA A 70 6.24 -3.88 -2.27
N ARG A 71 6.21 -4.07 -3.60
CA ARG A 71 5.04 -4.59 -4.31
C ARG A 71 4.66 -6.00 -3.85
N VAL A 72 5.65 -6.87 -3.67
CA VAL A 72 5.43 -8.24 -3.16
C VAL A 72 4.94 -8.19 -1.71
N ALA A 73 5.58 -7.38 -0.87
CA ALA A 73 5.20 -7.21 0.52
C ALA A 73 3.79 -6.62 0.66
N LYS A 74 3.37 -5.70 -0.21
CA LYS A 74 2.05 -5.05 -0.14
C LYS A 74 0.89 -6.04 0.00
N MET A 75 0.99 -7.22 -0.63
CA MET A 75 -0.04 -8.27 -0.56
C MET A 75 -0.18 -8.90 0.85
N GLY A 76 0.91 -8.97 1.61
CA GLY A 76 0.93 -9.55 2.96
C GLY A 76 0.86 -8.53 4.09
N TYR A 77 0.84 -7.23 3.78
CA TYR A 77 0.80 -6.17 4.78
C TYR A 77 -0.62 -5.60 4.87
N ARG A 78 -1.09 -5.42 6.11
CA ARG A 78 -2.26 -4.62 6.43
C ARG A 78 -1.83 -3.39 7.21
N TRP A 79 -2.28 -2.24 6.77
CA TRP A 79 -2.08 -0.98 7.47
C TRP A 79 -2.99 -0.91 8.70
N GLN A 80 -2.43 -0.46 9.81
CA GLN A 80 -3.23 0.00 10.94
C GLN A 80 -3.49 1.50 10.76
N VAL A 81 -4.75 1.92 10.93
CA VAL A 81 -5.15 3.32 10.77
C VAL A 81 -4.58 4.14 11.92
N GLY A 82 -3.38 4.69 11.72
CA GLY A 82 -2.75 5.67 12.59
C GLY A 82 -2.65 7.02 11.87
N LYS A 83 -1.59 7.19 11.07
CA LYS A 83 -1.37 8.38 10.25
C LYS A 83 -2.19 8.31 8.95
N ARG A 84 -3.39 8.88 8.96
CA ARG A 84 -4.36 8.85 7.84
C ARG A 84 -3.81 9.43 6.52
N ASN A 85 -2.82 10.31 6.57
CA ASN A 85 -2.19 10.89 5.37
C ASN A 85 -1.20 9.94 4.66
N LYS A 86 -0.81 8.82 5.29
CA LYS A 86 0.14 7.84 4.73
C LYS A 86 -0.53 6.62 4.11
N ILE A 87 -1.86 6.52 4.17
CA ILE A 87 -2.60 5.34 3.70
C ILE A 87 -3.52 5.79 2.57
N ARG A 88 -3.44 5.15 1.40
CA ARG A 88 -4.40 5.38 0.30
C ARG A 88 -5.73 4.71 0.65
N PHE A 89 -6.81 5.47 0.60
CA PHE A 89 -8.13 4.96 0.99
C PHE A 89 -8.55 3.75 0.15
N TRP A 90 -8.44 3.85 -1.18
CA TRP A 90 -8.85 2.76 -2.07
C TRP A 90 -7.77 1.69 -2.19
N GLU A 91 -6.55 2.08 -2.58
CA GLU A 91 -5.56 1.13 -3.08
C GLU A 91 -4.75 0.37 -2.01
N ASP A 92 -4.77 0.81 -0.75
CA ASP A 92 -4.05 0.14 0.33
C ASP A 92 -4.97 -0.79 1.14
N ASN A 93 -4.44 -1.90 1.65
CA ASN A 93 -5.18 -2.81 2.52
C ASN A 93 -5.14 -2.30 3.95
N TRP A 94 -6.20 -1.62 4.39
CA TRP A 94 -6.34 -1.10 5.76
C TRP A 94 -7.68 -1.45 6.41
N VAL A 95 -8.66 -1.90 5.61
CA VAL A 95 -9.98 -2.37 6.04
C VAL A 95 -10.29 -3.71 5.37
N GLY A 96 -10.87 -4.64 6.11
CA GLY A 96 -11.20 -5.98 5.58
C GLY A 96 -9.96 -6.82 5.25
N THR A 97 -10.13 -7.82 4.39
CA THR A 97 -9.08 -8.80 4.02
C THR A 97 -8.24 -8.37 2.82
N SER A 98 -8.75 -7.46 1.98
CA SER A 98 -8.14 -7.00 0.72
C SER A 98 -8.35 -5.50 0.51
N SER A 99 -7.72 -4.90 -0.50
CA SER A 99 -7.97 -3.48 -0.83
C SER A 99 -9.39 -3.28 -1.38
N LEU A 100 -9.92 -2.06 -1.25
CA LEU A 100 -11.29 -1.74 -1.68
C LEU A 100 -11.56 -1.99 -3.17
N PRO A 101 -10.63 -1.77 -4.13
CA PRO A 101 -10.84 -2.13 -5.54
C PRO A 101 -11.10 -3.61 -5.77
N ILE A 102 -10.59 -4.50 -4.89
CA ILE A 102 -10.84 -5.95 -4.99
C ILE A 102 -12.28 -6.27 -4.56
N GLN A 103 -12.80 -5.54 -3.58
CA GLN A 103 -14.13 -5.76 -3.00
C GLN A 103 -15.23 -5.00 -3.77
N TYR A 104 -14.93 -3.79 -4.24
CA TYR A 104 -15.87 -2.83 -4.81
C TYR A 104 -15.32 -2.22 -6.11
N TRP A 105 -15.05 -3.07 -7.10
CA TRP A 105 -14.49 -2.63 -8.38
C TRP A 105 -15.36 -1.57 -9.08
N ASP A 106 -16.68 -1.77 -9.08
CA ASP A 106 -17.63 -0.87 -9.73
C ASP A 106 -17.56 0.54 -9.14
N LEU A 107 -17.48 0.66 -7.81
CA LEU A 107 -17.27 1.95 -7.12
C LEU A 107 -15.93 2.58 -7.50
N TYR A 108 -14.87 1.77 -7.46
CA TYR A 108 -13.51 2.23 -7.69
C TYR A 108 -13.32 2.83 -9.08
N VAL A 109 -13.90 2.24 -10.13
CA VAL A 109 -13.77 2.77 -11.50
C VAL A 109 -14.41 4.16 -11.63
N LEU A 110 -15.48 4.43 -10.89
CA LEU A 110 -16.19 5.71 -11.01
C LEU A 110 -15.72 6.78 -10.02
N VAL A 111 -15.08 6.40 -8.92
CA VAL A 111 -14.63 7.37 -7.89
C VAL A 111 -13.53 8.29 -8.42
N ASN A 112 -13.62 9.57 -8.05
CA ASN A 112 -12.54 10.53 -8.19
C ASN A 112 -11.56 10.38 -7.04
N GLY A 113 -10.27 10.66 -7.27
CA GLY A 113 -9.26 10.58 -6.21
C GLY A 113 -8.91 9.17 -5.77
N GLN A 114 -8.86 8.21 -6.71
CA GLN A 114 -8.45 6.81 -6.44
C GLN A 114 -7.14 6.68 -5.63
N THR A 115 -6.20 7.61 -5.83
CA THR A 115 -4.89 7.63 -5.17
C THR A 115 -4.85 8.49 -3.90
N ALA A 116 -5.98 9.09 -3.50
CA ALA A 116 -6.07 9.96 -2.35
C ALA A 116 -5.95 9.18 -1.03
N SER A 117 -5.43 9.86 -0.02
CA SER A 117 -5.21 9.33 1.31
C SER A 117 -6.51 9.29 2.13
N ILE A 118 -6.52 8.49 3.21
CA ILE A 118 -7.64 8.46 4.15
C ILE A 118 -7.91 9.85 4.72
N ALA A 119 -6.87 10.65 4.98
CA ALA A 119 -7.03 12.00 5.51
C ALA A 119 -7.76 12.96 4.55
N GLU A 120 -7.63 12.73 3.23
CA GLU A 120 -8.28 13.55 2.21
C GLU A 120 -9.72 13.10 1.95
N ILE A 121 -9.98 11.80 2.04
CA ILE A 121 -11.30 11.22 1.74
C ILE A 121 -12.22 11.17 2.95
N TRP A 122 -11.71 10.95 4.17
CA TRP A 122 -12.54 10.66 5.34
C TRP A 122 -12.26 11.62 6.50
N ASP A 123 -13.27 12.41 6.87
CA ASP A 123 -13.19 13.34 8.00
C ASP A 123 -13.48 12.70 9.36
N GLY A 124 -13.71 11.38 9.39
CA GLY A 124 -14.05 10.63 10.61
C GLY A 124 -15.54 10.38 10.79
N GLN A 125 -16.40 11.03 10.00
CA GLN A 125 -17.83 10.78 9.99
C GLN A 125 -18.35 10.50 8.59
N ASN A 126 -17.91 11.27 7.59
CA ASN A 126 -18.40 11.20 6.23
C ASN A 126 -17.26 10.94 5.24
N LEU A 127 -17.52 10.06 4.27
CA LEU A 127 -16.65 9.90 3.11
C LEU A 127 -16.94 11.01 2.09
N ARG A 128 -15.94 11.81 1.76
CA ARG A 128 -16.00 12.98 0.86
C ARG A 128 -15.68 12.62 -0.60
N CYS A 129 -15.90 11.37 -0.99
CA CYS A 129 -15.69 10.93 -2.36
C CYS A 129 -16.69 11.58 -3.33
N THR A 130 -16.25 11.82 -4.56
CA THR A 130 -17.13 12.20 -5.67
C THR A 130 -17.00 11.19 -6.80
N PHE A 131 -18.01 11.11 -7.66
CA PHE A 131 -18.04 10.17 -8.79
C PHE A 131 -17.99 10.92 -10.12
N ARG A 132 -17.40 10.29 -11.14
CA ARG A 132 -17.24 10.87 -12.49
C ARG A 132 -18.56 11.08 -13.24
N ARG A 133 -19.65 10.44 -12.80
CA ARG A 133 -20.98 10.48 -13.42
C ARG A 133 -22.05 10.22 -12.37
N CYS A 134 -23.31 10.50 -12.71
CA CYS A 134 -24.46 10.02 -11.95
C CYS A 134 -24.46 8.49 -11.92
N VAL A 135 -24.92 7.95 -10.80
CA VAL A 135 -24.89 6.53 -10.50
C VAL A 135 -26.31 6.04 -10.21
N ASP A 136 -26.58 4.78 -10.52
CA ASP A 136 -27.90 4.18 -10.33
C ASP A 136 -28.11 3.72 -8.87
N SER A 137 -29.33 3.27 -8.56
CA SER A 137 -29.69 2.81 -7.21
C SER A 137 -28.83 1.63 -6.73
N ARG A 138 -28.44 0.73 -7.64
CA ARG A 138 -27.56 -0.41 -7.30
C ARG A 138 -26.18 0.06 -6.85
N PHE A 139 -25.63 1.04 -7.56
CA PHE A 139 -24.35 1.64 -7.18
C PHE A 139 -24.44 2.36 -5.83
N MET A 140 -25.54 3.06 -5.57
CA MET A 140 -25.76 3.72 -4.28
C MET A 140 -25.83 2.71 -3.11
N GLN A 141 -26.40 1.53 -3.33
CA GLN A 141 -26.38 0.46 -2.32
C GLN A 141 -24.95 0.00 -2.01
N LEU A 142 -24.11 -0.22 -3.03
CA LEU A 142 -22.70 -0.56 -2.82
C LEU A 142 -21.96 0.55 -2.04
N TRP A 143 -22.30 1.81 -2.29
CA TRP A 143 -21.74 2.93 -1.55
C TRP A 143 -22.19 2.93 -0.08
N GLU A 144 -23.46 2.66 0.20
CA GLU A 144 -23.98 2.54 1.56
C GLU A 144 -23.36 1.37 2.33
N GLU A 145 -23.02 0.27 1.66
CA GLU A 145 -22.28 -0.84 2.28
C GLU A 145 -20.85 -0.47 2.68
N LEU A 146 -20.24 0.51 1.99
CA LEU A 146 -18.87 0.94 2.22
C LEU A 146 -18.75 2.00 3.34
N VAL A 147 -19.77 2.86 3.48
CA VAL A 147 -19.78 4.04 4.37
C VAL A 147 -20.02 3.66 5.83
#